data_AF-A0A351R0V5-F1
#
_entry.id   AF-A0A351R0V5-F1
#
_cell.length_a   1.000
_cell.length_b   1.000
_cell.length_c   1.000
_cell.angle_alpha   90.00
_cell.angle_beta   90.00
_cell.angle_gamma   90.00
#
_symmetry.space_group_name_H-M   'P 1'
#
loop_
_entity.id
_entity.type
_entity.pdbx_description
1 polymer ?
#
loop_
_entity_poly.entity_id
_entity_poly.type
_entity_poly.pdbx_seq_one_letter_code
_entity_poly.pdbx_strand_id
1 'polypeptide(L)'
;MMVLLSVGLVLLMAGVLIVTICFSAALSIMPYISGALISLVICTEVPFAKEIVPDHPFMNYCVILIIVEVIIAALMRIKWIGRATALCFNEIMVGIISMFILDAMKPDSIGYCVFITLVYLVGNLVFLTTNSSKYASEEKPVPAGIIISTLMYAIAGYFILAIPTELLWQKYIEQTFPSVVVGFMVVYWALRIVICGGILVKGIIRAKKSLSDDQIGERWDIDGREEASSKSV
;
A
#
# COMPACT_ATOMS: atom_id res chain seq x y z
N MET A 1 -34.54 35.23 1.21
CA MET A 1 -34.48 33.75 1.06
C MET A 1 -33.40 33.32 0.06
N MET A 2 -33.41 33.81 -1.19
CA MET A 2 -32.36 33.50 -2.20
C MET A 2 -30.93 33.86 -1.75
N VAL A 3 -30.72 35.01 -1.11
CA VAL A 3 -29.38 35.44 -0.63
C VAL A 3 -28.87 34.58 0.53
N LEU A 4 -29.76 34.13 1.42
CA LEU A 4 -29.38 33.25 2.54
C LEU A 4 -29.01 31.85 2.04
N LEU A 5 -29.73 31.37 1.01
CA LEU A 5 -29.43 30.11 0.33
C LEU A 5 -28.10 30.19 -0.42
N SER A 6 -27.81 31.32 -1.10
CA SER A 6 -26.55 31.51 -1.83
C SER A 6 -25.35 31.63 -0.88
N VAL A 7 -25.48 32.36 0.23
CA VAL A 7 -24.43 32.44 1.26
C VAL A 7 -24.19 31.08 1.91
N GLY A 8 -25.27 30.35 2.24
CA GLY A 8 -25.17 28.98 2.77
C GLY A 8 -24.47 28.02 1.81
N LEU A 9 -24.78 28.09 0.51
CA LEU A 9 -24.15 27.24 -0.50
C LEU A 9 -22.67 27.58 -0.70
N VAL A 10 -22.30 28.87 -0.67
CA VAL A 10 -20.90 29.31 -0.75
C VAL A 10 -20.10 28.83 0.46
N LEU A 11 -20.65 28.93 1.68
CA LEU A 11 -20.00 28.44 2.88
C LEU A 11 -19.83 26.91 2.84
N LEU A 12 -20.83 26.18 2.34
CA LEU A 12 -20.74 24.73 2.17
C LEU A 12 -19.66 24.36 1.14
N MET A 13 -19.61 25.04 0.00
CA MET A 13 -18.58 24.80 -1.02
C MET A 13 -17.18 25.16 -0.52
N ALA A 14 -17.03 26.25 0.23
CA ALA A 14 -15.76 26.62 0.87
C ALA A 14 -15.34 25.56 1.90
N GLY A 15 -16.28 25.05 2.70
CA GLY A 15 -16.03 23.95 3.64
C GLY A 15 -15.55 22.69 2.94
N VAL A 16 -16.26 22.25 1.88
CA VAL A 16 -15.86 21.09 1.06
C VAL A 16 -14.48 21.30 0.44
N LEU A 17 -14.17 22.51 -0.04
CA LEU A 17 -12.87 22.84 -0.61
C LEU A 17 -11.75 22.73 0.42
N ILE A 18 -11.93 23.30 1.62
CA ILE A 18 -10.95 23.22 2.71
C ILE A 18 -10.70 21.77 3.09
N VAL A 19 -11.76 20.99 3.29
CA VAL A 19 -11.66 19.55 3.59
C VAL A 19 -10.90 18.82 2.48
N THR A 20 -11.19 19.13 1.22
CA THR A 20 -10.52 18.51 0.07
C THR A 20 -9.02 18.84 0.02
N ILE A 21 -8.65 20.10 0.28
CA ILE A 21 -7.24 20.55 0.30
C ILE A 21 -6.49 19.86 1.45
N CYS A 22 -7.05 19.87 2.66
CA CYS A 22 -6.46 19.21 3.82
C CYS A 22 -6.31 17.71 3.59
N PHE A 23 -7.33 17.06 3.03
CA PHE A 23 -7.29 15.64 2.69
C PHE A 23 -6.19 15.37 1.66
N SER A 24 -6.13 16.11 0.56
CA SER A 24 -5.10 15.95 -0.48
C SER A 24 -3.67 16.17 0.06
N ALA A 25 -3.48 17.13 0.96
CA ALA A 25 -2.21 17.37 1.64
C ALA A 25 -1.83 16.19 2.55
N ALA A 26 -2.77 15.67 3.34
CA ALA A 26 -2.57 14.48 4.17
C ALA A 26 -2.18 13.27 3.31
N LEU A 27 -2.87 13.05 2.18
CA LEU A 27 -2.55 11.97 1.23
C LEU A 27 -1.12 12.07 0.68
N SER A 28 -0.62 13.28 0.44
CA SER A 28 0.74 13.48 -0.10
C SER A 28 1.84 13.25 0.94
N ILE A 29 1.57 13.50 2.23
CA ILE A 29 2.53 13.35 3.32
C ILE A 29 2.49 11.93 3.91
N MET A 30 1.39 11.20 3.73
CA MET A 30 1.15 9.92 4.39
C MET A 30 2.23 8.84 4.22
N PRO A 31 2.87 8.65 3.05
CA PRO A 31 3.97 7.67 2.92
C PRO A 31 5.13 7.94 3.88
N TYR A 32 5.36 9.21 4.22
CA TYR A 32 6.40 9.64 5.14
C TYR A 32 5.97 9.39 6.60
N ILE A 33 4.68 9.56 6.92
CA ILE A 33 4.15 9.16 8.23
C ILE A 33 4.32 7.65 8.46
N SER A 34 4.21 6.83 7.41
CA SER A 34 4.56 5.39 7.49
C SER A 34 6.02 5.19 7.87
N GLY A 35 6.93 6.01 7.31
CA GLY A 35 8.35 6.03 7.65
C GLY A 35 8.58 6.30 9.14
N ALA A 36 7.82 7.24 9.73
CA ALA A 36 7.85 7.53 11.17
C ALA A 36 7.52 6.31 12.04
N LEU A 37 6.52 5.52 11.65
CA LEU A 37 6.09 4.34 12.39
C LEU A 37 7.03 3.16 12.19
N ILE A 38 7.51 2.92 10.97
CA ILE A 38 8.50 1.88 10.68
C ILE A 38 9.79 2.15 11.45
N SER A 39 10.22 3.41 11.52
CA SER A 39 11.40 3.81 12.26
C SER A 39 11.27 3.54 13.76
N LEU A 40 10.06 3.71 14.30
CA LEU A 40 9.78 3.38 15.70
C LEU A 40 9.95 1.87 15.94
N VAL A 41 9.36 1.04 15.08
CA VAL A 41 9.47 -0.42 15.16
C VAL A 41 10.93 -0.87 15.02
N ILE A 42 11.70 -0.28 14.11
CA ILE A 42 13.13 -0.59 13.97
C ILE A 42 13.87 -0.26 15.26
N CYS A 43 13.57 0.88 15.90
CA CYS A 43 14.21 1.27 17.15
C CYS A 43 13.81 0.38 18.34
N THR A 44 12.63 -0.24 18.33
CA THR A 44 12.19 -1.15 19.41
C THR A 44 12.73 -2.57 19.21
N GLU A 45 12.69 -3.08 17.98
CA GLU A 45 12.95 -4.48 17.66
C GLU A 45 14.40 -4.76 17.25
N VAL A 46 15.11 -3.80 16.67
CA VAL A 46 16.47 -4.02 16.15
C VAL A 46 17.51 -3.55 17.18
N PRO A 47 18.33 -4.46 17.74
CA PRO A 47 19.32 -4.09 18.75
C PRO A 47 20.31 -3.03 18.26
N PHE A 48 20.78 -3.18 17.02
CA PHE A 48 21.70 -2.24 16.37
C PHE A 48 21.15 -0.80 16.32
N ALA A 49 19.85 -0.62 16.13
CA ALA A 49 19.25 0.72 16.06
C ALA A 49 19.36 1.48 17.40
N LYS A 50 19.48 0.76 18.52
CA LYS A 50 19.61 1.35 19.86
C LYS A 50 21.03 1.82 20.18
N GLU A 51 22.02 1.43 19.37
CA GLU A 51 23.44 1.65 19.65
C GLU A 51 24.09 2.71 18.74
N ILE A 52 23.35 3.31 17.80
CA ILE A 52 23.89 4.30 16.85
C ILE A 52 24.46 5.53 17.57
N VAL A 53 23.68 6.08 18.50
CA VAL A 53 24.05 7.14 19.44
C VAL A 53 23.80 6.58 20.84
N PRO A 54 24.85 6.18 21.57
CA PRO A 54 24.71 5.65 22.92
C PRO A 54 23.95 6.61 23.83
N ASP A 55 23.10 6.07 24.70
CA ASP A 55 22.31 6.80 25.70
C ASP A 55 21.31 7.85 25.17
N HIS A 56 21.12 7.93 23.85
CA HIS A 56 20.23 8.91 23.23
C HIS A 56 19.15 8.25 22.34
N PRO A 57 18.10 7.65 22.95
CA PRO A 57 17.08 6.90 22.21
C PRO A 57 16.30 7.77 21.20
N PHE A 58 16.06 9.04 21.53
CA PHE A 58 15.41 9.97 20.60
C PHE A 58 16.29 10.29 19.39
N MET A 59 17.60 10.46 19.60
CA MET A 59 18.54 10.72 18.50
C MET A 59 18.64 9.50 17.57
N ASN A 60 18.66 8.30 18.15
CA ASN A 60 18.59 7.04 17.38
C ASN A 60 17.33 6.96 16.53
N TYR A 61 16.18 7.30 17.11
CA TYR A 61 14.93 7.39 16.36
C TYR A 61 15.01 8.41 15.22
N CYS A 62 15.51 9.62 15.45
CA CYS A 62 15.64 10.65 14.41
C CYS A 62 16.58 10.22 13.28
N VAL A 63 17.70 9.55 13.58
CA VAL A 63 18.65 9.06 12.58
C VAL A 63 17.99 7.96 11.72
N ILE A 64 17.37 6.97 12.37
CA ILE A 64 16.65 5.91 11.65
C ILE A 64 15.52 6.50 10.81
N LEU A 65 14.78 7.47 11.35
CA LEU A 65 13.71 8.18 10.65
C LEU A 65 14.22 8.80 9.35
N ILE A 66 15.28 9.59 9.41
CA ILE A 66 15.85 10.23 8.22
C ILE A 66 16.28 9.18 7.20
N ILE A 67 16.91 8.08 7.63
CA ILE A 67 17.36 7.01 6.74
C ILE A 67 16.15 6.35 6.05
N VAL A 68 15.13 5.95 6.82
CA VAL A 68 13.93 5.30 6.30
C VAL A 68 13.21 6.23 5.32
N GLU A 69 13.07 7.51 5.64
CA GLU A 69 12.39 8.49 4.78
C GLU A 69 13.13 8.73 3.47
N VAL A 70 14.46 8.81 3.52
CA VAL A 70 15.28 8.92 2.31
C VAL A 70 15.11 7.68 1.43
N ILE A 71 15.06 6.48 2.03
CA ILE A 71 14.83 5.24 1.30
C ILE A 71 13.44 5.24 0.66
N ILE A 72 12.37 5.58 1.41
CA ILE A 72 11.01 5.65 0.87
C ILE A 72 10.93 6.66 -0.28
N ALA A 73 11.49 7.86 -0.10
CA ALA A 73 11.53 8.90 -1.12
C ALA A 73 12.28 8.44 -2.38
N ALA A 74 13.40 7.74 -2.22
CA ALA A 74 14.17 7.18 -3.33
C ALA A 74 13.36 6.11 -4.07
N LEU A 75 12.76 5.16 -3.35
CA LEU A 75 11.93 4.10 -3.93
C LEU A 75 10.74 4.68 -4.70
N MET A 76 10.10 5.73 -4.18
CA MET A 76 8.98 6.42 -4.84
C MET A 76 9.38 7.14 -6.13
N ARG A 77 10.66 7.52 -6.29
CA ARG A 77 11.18 8.14 -7.52
C ARG A 77 11.60 7.14 -8.58
N ILE A 78 11.72 5.85 -8.25
CA ILE A 78 12.03 4.82 -9.23
C ILE A 78 10.77 4.54 -10.06
N LYS A 79 10.80 4.92 -11.34
CA LYS A 79 9.65 4.90 -12.26
C LYS A 79 8.88 3.57 -12.30
N TRP A 80 9.57 2.44 -12.19
CA TRP A 80 8.97 1.11 -12.29
C TRP A 80 8.27 0.62 -11.01
N ILE A 81 8.67 1.14 -9.84
CA ILE A 81 8.20 0.64 -8.54
C ILE A 81 7.51 1.72 -7.70
N GLY A 82 7.69 3.00 -8.02
CA GLY A 82 7.26 4.12 -7.18
C GLY A 82 5.77 4.11 -6.87
N ARG A 83 4.92 3.73 -7.84
CA ARG A 83 3.49 3.51 -7.61
C ARG A 83 3.21 2.44 -6.57
N ALA A 84 3.86 1.28 -6.69
CA ALA A 84 3.68 0.17 -5.75
C ALA A 84 4.22 0.52 -4.36
N THR A 85 5.35 1.23 -4.29
CA THR A 85 5.94 1.75 -3.06
C THR A 85 4.98 2.69 -2.35
N ALA A 86 4.48 3.71 -3.07
CA ALA A 86 3.54 4.67 -2.52
C ALA A 86 2.29 3.97 -1.98
N LEU A 87 1.70 3.04 -2.75
CA LEU A 87 0.51 2.30 -2.33
C LEU A 87 0.76 1.42 -1.12
N CYS A 88 1.90 0.73 -1.04
CA CYS A 88 2.25 -0.11 0.10
C CYS A 88 2.38 0.70 1.39
N PHE A 89 3.12 1.80 1.39
CA PHE A 89 3.31 2.62 2.59
C PHE A 89 2.03 3.36 2.99
N ASN A 90 1.25 3.81 2.00
CA ASN A 90 -0.07 4.37 2.23
C ASN A 90 -1.03 3.35 2.88
N GLU A 91 -1.02 2.10 2.41
CA GLU A 91 -1.83 1.03 3.01
C GLU A 91 -1.39 0.72 4.45
N ILE A 92 -0.09 0.71 4.75
CA ILE A 92 0.40 0.53 6.12
C ILE A 92 -0.20 1.60 7.05
N MET A 93 -0.26 2.86 6.60
CA MET A 93 -0.85 3.94 7.38
C MET A 93 -2.35 3.82 7.57
N VAL A 94 -3.09 3.57 6.48
CA VAL A 94 -4.54 3.30 6.58
C VAL A 94 -4.77 2.12 7.50
N GLY A 95 -3.89 1.13 7.44
CA GLY A 95 -3.99 -0.06 8.25
C GLY A 95 -3.84 0.19 9.73
N ILE A 96 -2.88 1.03 10.13
CA ILE A 96 -2.68 1.41 11.52
C ILE A 96 -3.85 2.26 12.03
N ILE A 97 -4.32 3.24 11.25
CA ILE A 97 -5.49 4.04 11.63
C ILE A 97 -6.72 3.15 11.80
N SER A 98 -6.94 2.25 10.84
CA SER A 98 -8.05 1.31 10.86
C SER A 98 -7.92 0.31 12.00
N MET A 99 -6.69 -0.03 12.42
CA MET A 99 -6.46 -0.87 13.58
C MET A 99 -7.04 -0.22 14.83
N PHE A 100 -6.74 1.05 15.10
CA PHE A 100 -7.32 1.76 16.25
C PHE A 100 -8.85 1.89 16.16
N ILE A 101 -9.37 2.20 14.97
CA ILE A 101 -10.81 2.40 14.76
C ILE A 101 -11.58 1.08 14.96
N LEU A 102 -11.17 0.01 14.26
CA LEU A 102 -11.85 -1.28 14.34
C LEU A 102 -11.62 -1.96 15.68
N ASP A 103 -10.47 -1.75 16.31
CA ASP A 103 -10.21 -2.30 17.64
C ASP A 103 -11.18 -1.73 18.70
N ALA A 104 -11.55 -0.45 18.58
CA ALA A 104 -12.54 0.18 19.46
C ALA A 104 -13.99 -0.27 19.20
N MET A 105 -14.28 -0.91 18.06
CA MET A 105 -15.64 -1.33 17.71
C MET A 105 -16.07 -2.59 18.46
N LYS A 106 -17.37 -2.65 18.75
CA LYS A 106 -18.03 -3.81 19.35
C LYS A 106 -19.03 -4.39 18.34
N PRO A 107 -18.63 -5.38 17.54
CA PRO A 107 -19.52 -5.95 16.54
C PRO A 107 -20.64 -6.77 17.20
N ASP A 108 -21.89 -6.41 16.95
CA ASP A 108 -23.08 -7.03 17.54
C ASP A 108 -23.83 -7.97 16.59
N SER A 109 -23.55 -7.88 15.30
CA SER A 109 -24.28 -8.59 14.25
C SER A 109 -23.43 -8.80 12.99
N ILE A 110 -23.81 -9.81 12.20
CA ILE A 110 -23.22 -10.05 10.86
C ILE A 110 -23.44 -8.83 9.97
N GLY A 111 -24.63 -8.23 10.02
CA GLY A 111 -24.97 -7.05 9.20
C GLY A 111 -24.04 -5.87 9.50
N TYR A 112 -23.76 -5.60 10.77
CA TYR A 112 -22.79 -4.60 11.19
C TYR A 112 -21.38 -4.90 10.65
N CYS A 113 -20.92 -6.16 10.79
CA CYS A 113 -19.60 -6.56 10.31
C CYS A 113 -19.44 -6.37 8.79
N VAL A 114 -20.46 -6.77 8.01
CA VAL A 114 -20.47 -6.58 6.55
C VAL A 114 -20.45 -5.10 6.20
N PHE A 115 -21.30 -4.28 6.85
CA PHE A 115 -21.37 -2.86 6.59
C PHE A 115 -20.03 -2.15 6.85
N ILE A 116 -19.41 -2.37 8.01
CA ILE A 116 -18.11 -1.78 8.35
C ILE A 116 -17.02 -2.27 7.41
N THR A 117 -17.01 -3.56 7.04
CA THR A 117 -16.05 -4.09 6.05
C THR A 117 -16.21 -3.39 4.71
N LEU A 118 -17.44 -3.15 4.24
CA LEU A 118 -17.69 -2.42 3.00
C LEU A 118 -17.21 -0.97 3.09
N VAL A 119 -17.49 -0.27 4.18
CA VAL A 119 -16.99 1.09 4.42
C VAL A 119 -15.46 1.12 4.38
N TYR A 120 -14.80 0.17 5.04
CA TYR A 120 -13.36 0.02 5.03
C TYR A 120 -12.81 -0.21 3.62
N LEU A 121 -13.40 -1.13 2.84
CA LEU A 121 -12.95 -1.46 1.49
C LEU A 121 -13.18 -0.31 0.51
N VAL A 122 -14.32 0.39 0.59
CA VAL A 122 -14.61 1.56 -0.24
C VAL A 122 -13.66 2.71 0.11
N GLY A 123 -13.43 2.95 1.40
CA GLY A 123 -12.47 3.95 1.87
C GLY A 123 -11.07 3.67 1.33
N ASN A 124 -10.60 2.43 1.45
CA ASN A 124 -9.31 2.00 0.89
C ASN A 124 -9.26 2.14 -0.63
N LEU A 125 -10.31 1.78 -1.36
CA LEU A 125 -10.35 1.92 -2.80
C LEU A 125 -10.19 3.39 -3.23
N VAL A 126 -10.97 4.30 -2.64
CA VAL A 126 -10.88 5.74 -2.93
C VAL A 126 -9.49 6.28 -2.60
N PHE A 127 -8.95 5.88 -1.47
CA PHE A 127 -7.64 6.32 -1.01
C PHE A 127 -6.49 5.84 -1.90
N LEU A 128 -6.47 4.54 -2.22
CA LEU A 128 -5.45 3.92 -3.06
C LEU A 128 -5.52 4.48 -4.49
N THR A 129 -6.71 4.61 -5.07
CA THR A 129 -6.86 5.14 -6.43
C THR A 129 -6.36 6.58 -6.55
N THR A 130 -6.72 7.45 -5.59
CA THR A 130 -6.30 8.87 -5.55
C THR A 130 -4.79 9.04 -5.44
N ASN A 131 -4.12 8.15 -4.69
CA ASN A 131 -2.66 8.20 -4.56
C ASN A 131 -1.93 7.50 -5.71
N SER A 132 -2.55 6.51 -6.33
CA SER A 132 -1.90 5.69 -7.36
C SER A 132 -1.56 6.46 -8.64
N SER A 133 -2.36 7.47 -8.98
CA SER A 133 -2.19 8.27 -10.20
C SER A 133 -0.98 9.20 -10.13
N LYS A 134 -0.64 9.71 -8.94
CA LYS A 134 0.49 10.64 -8.72
C LYS A 134 1.85 10.03 -9.07
N TYR A 135 1.96 8.71 -8.99
CA TYR A 135 3.21 7.97 -9.18
C TYR A 135 3.14 7.00 -10.36
N ALA A 136 2.13 7.14 -11.23
CA ALA A 136 2.03 6.33 -12.43
C ALA A 136 3.16 6.69 -13.41
N SER A 137 3.88 5.67 -13.88
CA SER A 137 4.89 5.80 -14.95
C SER A 137 4.35 5.15 -16.22
N GLU A 138 4.64 5.78 -17.36
CA GLU A 138 4.33 5.25 -18.69
C GLU A 138 5.44 4.32 -19.22
N GLU A 139 6.61 4.30 -18.58
CA GLU A 139 7.71 3.47 -19.05
C GLU A 139 7.44 1.95 -18.82
N LYS A 140 7.88 1.12 -19.77
CA LYS A 140 7.76 -0.35 -19.71
C LYS A 140 8.55 -0.95 -18.53
N PRO A 141 7.90 -1.59 -17.55
CA PRO A 141 8.59 -2.06 -16.35
C PRO A 141 9.57 -3.19 -16.64
N VAL A 142 10.81 -3.03 -16.14
CA VAL A 142 11.83 -4.09 -16.19
C VAL A 142 11.47 -5.27 -15.28
N PRO A 143 11.94 -6.50 -15.55
CA PRO A 143 11.60 -7.70 -14.76
C PRO A 143 11.81 -7.56 -13.25
N ALA A 144 12.92 -6.96 -12.82
CA ALA A 144 13.19 -6.70 -11.40
C ALA A 144 12.15 -5.75 -10.78
N GLY A 145 11.76 -4.70 -11.51
CA GLY A 145 10.71 -3.76 -11.10
C GLY A 145 9.35 -4.43 -10.97
N ILE A 146 9.03 -5.38 -11.86
CA ILE A 146 7.80 -6.18 -11.76
C ILE A 146 7.80 -7.02 -10.48
N ILE A 147 8.91 -7.66 -10.13
CA ILE A 147 9.01 -8.49 -8.92
C ILE A 147 8.84 -7.64 -7.67
N ILE A 148 9.59 -6.53 -7.56
CA ILE A 148 9.54 -5.64 -6.40
C ILE A 148 8.15 -5.02 -6.23
N SER A 149 7.55 -4.52 -7.32
CA SER A 149 6.21 -3.95 -7.27
C SER A 149 5.16 -4.99 -6.89
N THR A 150 5.27 -6.23 -7.38
CA THR A 150 4.37 -7.31 -7.01
C THR A 150 4.48 -7.65 -5.53
N LEU A 151 5.69 -7.69 -4.97
CA LEU A 151 5.89 -7.90 -3.54
C LEU A 151 5.20 -6.80 -2.71
N MET A 152 5.37 -5.54 -3.11
CA MET A 152 4.71 -4.40 -2.46
C MET A 152 3.18 -4.48 -2.56
N TYR A 153 2.63 -4.89 -3.71
CA TYR A 153 1.19 -5.11 -3.85
C TYR A 153 0.68 -6.27 -3.00
N ALA A 154 1.47 -7.34 -2.84
CA ALA A 154 1.12 -8.47 -1.97
C ALA A 154 1.09 -8.03 -0.50
N ILE A 155 2.04 -7.19 -0.06
CA ILE A 155 2.03 -6.61 1.29
C ILE A 155 0.81 -5.71 1.49
N ALA A 156 0.49 -4.85 0.52
CA ALA A 156 -0.72 -4.02 0.61
C ALA A 156 -1.99 -4.89 0.70
N GLY A 157 -2.14 -5.87 -0.21
CA GLY A 157 -3.26 -6.81 -0.19
C GLY A 157 -3.36 -7.62 1.11
N TYR A 158 -2.21 -7.93 1.71
CA TYR A 158 -2.16 -8.60 3.01
C TYR A 158 -2.82 -7.76 4.10
N PHE A 159 -2.55 -6.45 4.18
CA PHE A 159 -3.17 -5.55 5.17
C PHE A 159 -4.66 -5.32 4.89
N ILE A 160 -5.04 -5.07 3.63
CA ILE A 160 -6.44 -4.89 3.22
C ILE A 160 -7.32 -6.06 3.71
N LEU A 161 -6.78 -7.28 3.68
CA LEU A 161 -7.47 -8.47 4.18
C LEU A 161 -7.30 -8.68 5.69
N ALA A 162 -6.15 -8.34 6.28
CA ALA A 162 -5.90 -8.47 7.72
C ALA A 162 -6.96 -7.79 8.55
N ILE A 163 -7.09 -6.50 8.27
CA ILE A 163 -7.60 -5.56 9.25
C ILE A 163 -9.07 -5.82 9.55
N PRO A 164 -9.97 -5.90 8.55
CA PRO A 164 -11.35 -6.25 8.84
C PRO A 164 -11.47 -7.69 9.39
N THR A 165 -10.65 -8.63 8.93
CA THR A 165 -10.79 -10.03 9.37
C THR A 165 -10.37 -10.23 10.83
N GLU A 166 -9.19 -9.76 11.22
CA GLU A 166 -8.60 -9.96 12.55
C GLU A 166 -9.20 -9.00 13.59
N LEU A 167 -9.58 -7.77 13.20
CA LEU A 167 -9.99 -6.76 14.18
C LEU A 167 -11.51 -6.58 14.29
N LEU A 168 -12.28 -7.08 13.32
CA LEU A 168 -13.73 -6.99 13.32
C LEU A 168 -14.38 -8.37 13.29
N TRP A 169 -14.11 -9.19 12.28
CA TRP A 169 -14.77 -10.49 12.12
C TRP A 169 -14.38 -11.50 13.19
N GLN A 170 -13.08 -11.58 13.52
CA GLN A 170 -12.61 -12.46 14.58
C GLN A 170 -13.27 -12.09 15.92
N LYS A 171 -13.31 -10.80 16.29
CA LYS A 171 -14.00 -10.35 17.52
C LYS A 171 -15.46 -10.77 17.56
N TYR A 172 -16.17 -10.61 16.44
CA TYR A 172 -17.56 -11.03 16.32
C TYR A 172 -17.72 -12.54 16.52
N ILE A 173 -16.86 -13.35 15.89
CA ILE A 173 -16.92 -14.81 15.97
C ILE A 173 -16.51 -15.30 17.36
N GLU A 174 -15.51 -14.70 17.98
CA GLU A 174 -15.11 -15.00 19.36
C GLU A 174 -16.24 -14.75 20.35
N GLN A 175 -17.00 -13.67 20.16
CA GLN A 175 -18.13 -13.34 21.02
C GLN A 175 -19.37 -14.21 20.76
N THR A 176 -19.66 -14.53 19.50
CA THR A 176 -20.93 -15.17 19.10
C THR A 176 -20.82 -16.68 18.96
N PHE A 177 -19.69 -17.18 18.45
CA PHE A 177 -19.45 -18.59 18.15
C PHE A 177 -18.04 -19.03 18.59
N PRO A 178 -17.74 -19.07 19.90
CA PRO A 178 -16.39 -19.37 20.40
C PRO A 178 -15.83 -20.71 19.90
N SER A 179 -16.71 -21.70 19.68
CA SER A 179 -16.32 -23.05 19.26
C SER A 179 -15.77 -23.13 17.83
N VAL A 180 -16.00 -22.12 16.98
CA VAL A 180 -15.56 -22.15 15.57
C VAL A 180 -14.45 -21.15 15.25
N VAL A 181 -13.98 -20.37 16.23
CA VAL A 181 -12.92 -19.35 16.05
C VAL A 181 -11.68 -19.94 15.41
N VAL A 182 -11.21 -21.09 15.91
CA VAL A 182 -10.01 -21.76 15.37
C VAL A 182 -10.23 -22.18 13.91
N GLY A 183 -11.40 -22.72 13.58
CA GLY A 183 -11.75 -23.08 12.21
C GLY A 183 -11.79 -21.87 11.28
N PHE A 184 -12.38 -20.77 11.75
CA PHE A 184 -12.39 -19.49 11.03
C PHE A 184 -10.97 -19.00 10.75
N MET A 185 -10.09 -19.00 11.75
CA MET A 185 -8.70 -18.59 11.61
C MET A 185 -7.95 -19.41 10.57
N VAL A 186 -8.08 -20.74 10.60
CA VAL A 186 -7.41 -21.62 9.64
C VAL A 186 -7.89 -21.33 8.21
N VAL A 187 -9.20 -21.22 8.00
CA VAL A 187 -9.78 -20.92 6.67
C VAL A 187 -9.32 -19.56 6.17
N TYR A 188 -9.34 -18.55 7.05
CA TYR A 188 -8.88 -17.21 6.75
C TYR A 188 -7.40 -17.17 6.37
N TRP A 189 -6.52 -17.80 7.16
CA TRP A 189 -5.09 -17.86 6.87
C TRP A 189 -4.81 -18.54 5.53
N ALA A 190 -5.51 -19.64 5.24
CA ALA A 190 -5.41 -20.31 3.95
C ALA A 190 -5.81 -19.39 2.79
N LEU A 191 -6.96 -18.70 2.91
CA LEU A 191 -7.45 -17.77 1.90
C LEU A 191 -6.47 -16.61 1.68
N ARG A 192 -5.88 -16.10 2.75
CA ARG A 192 -4.88 -15.02 2.70
C ARG A 192 -3.61 -15.44 1.99
N ILE A 193 -3.10 -16.64 2.28
CA ILE A 193 -1.94 -17.22 1.59
C ILE A 193 -2.24 -17.40 0.10
N VAL A 194 -3.44 -17.90 -0.24
CA VAL A 194 -3.85 -18.09 -1.64
C VAL A 194 -3.91 -16.75 -2.39
N ILE A 195 -4.50 -15.70 -1.80
CA ILE A 195 -4.61 -14.39 -2.46
C ILE A 195 -3.23 -13.73 -2.60
N CYS A 196 -2.45 -13.65 -1.53
CA CYS A 196 -1.12 -13.03 -1.56
C CYS A 196 -0.16 -13.82 -2.47
N GLY A 197 -0.19 -15.16 -2.38
CA GLY A 197 0.55 -16.06 -3.25
C GLY A 197 0.14 -15.93 -4.71
N GLY A 198 -1.16 -15.79 -4.98
CA GLY A 198 -1.68 -15.54 -6.33
C GLY A 198 -1.16 -14.25 -6.95
N ILE A 199 -1.09 -13.17 -6.16
CA ILE A 199 -0.47 -11.90 -6.59
C ILE A 199 1.00 -12.13 -6.96
N LEU A 200 1.77 -12.80 -6.10
CA LEU A 200 3.18 -13.11 -6.33
C LEU A 200 3.41 -13.96 -7.59
N VAL A 201 2.66 -15.05 -7.74
CA VAL A 201 2.76 -15.96 -8.90
C VAL A 201 2.45 -15.21 -10.19
N LYS A 202 1.40 -14.38 -10.20
CA LYS A 202 1.05 -13.56 -11.37
C LYS A 202 2.17 -12.58 -11.74
N GLY A 203 2.82 -11.98 -10.73
CA GLY A 203 3.98 -11.12 -10.96
C GLY A 203 5.18 -11.86 -11.53
N ILE A 204 5.48 -13.06 -11.02
CA ILE A 204 6.57 -13.90 -11.54
C ILE A 204 6.32 -14.29 -13.00
N ILE A 205 5.10 -14.72 -13.33
CA ILE A 205 4.72 -15.06 -14.72
C ILE A 205 4.90 -13.83 -15.63
N ARG A 206 4.45 -12.65 -15.17
CA ARG A 206 4.59 -11.40 -15.92
C ARG A 206 6.06 -11.00 -16.11
N ALA A 207 6.90 -11.15 -15.09
CA ALA A 207 8.32 -10.86 -15.16
C ALA A 207 9.04 -11.78 -16.15
N LYS A 208 8.74 -13.09 -16.11
CA LYS A 208 9.26 -14.07 -17.09
C LYS A 208 8.86 -13.73 -18.52
N LYS A 209 7.59 -13.36 -18.73
CA LYS A 209 7.10 -12.95 -20.05
C LYS A 209 7.84 -11.71 -20.55
N SER A 210 7.99 -10.69 -19.71
CA SER A 210 8.74 -9.48 -20.08
C SER A 210 10.18 -9.79 -20.50
N LEU A 211 10.86 -10.65 -19.74
CA LEU A 211 12.23 -11.06 -20.05
C LEU A 211 12.33 -11.77 -21.41
N SER A 212 11.37 -12.66 -21.71
CA SER A 212 11.29 -13.35 -23.00
C SER A 212 11.04 -12.38 -24.16
N ASP A 213 10.15 -11.40 -23.98
CA ASP A 213 9.84 -10.41 -25.02
C ASP A 213 11.04 -9.52 -25.32
N ASP A 214 11.82 -9.14 -24.29
CA ASP A 214 13.04 -8.34 -24.44
C ASP A 214 14.14 -9.13 -25.20
N GLN A 215 14.34 -10.42 -24.87
CA GLN A 215 15.28 -11.28 -25.59
C GLN A 215 14.92 -11.48 -27.06
N ILE A 216 13.63 -11.60 -27.37
CA ILE A 216 13.17 -11.69 -28.75
C ILE A 216 13.45 -10.37 -29.48
N GLY A 217 13.11 -9.23 -28.89
CA GLY A 217 13.36 -7.91 -29.47
C GLY A 217 14.83 -7.65 -29.80
N GLU A 218 15.75 -7.96 -28.87
CA GLU A 218 17.19 -7.83 -29.11
C GLU A 218 17.66 -8.68 -30.30
N ARG A 219 17.09 -9.89 -30.47
CA ARG A 219 17.43 -10.75 -31.60
C ARG A 219 17.01 -10.15 -32.94
N TRP A 220 15.80 -9.59 -33.03
CA TRP A 220 15.32 -8.94 -34.26
C TRP A 220 16.15 -7.69 -34.61
N ASP A 221 16.59 -6.92 -33.61
CA ASP A 221 17.44 -5.75 -33.83
C ASP A 221 18.85 -6.12 -34.35
N ILE A 222 19.41 -7.23 -33.86
CA ILE A 222 20.69 -7.77 -34.36
C ILE A 222 20.53 -8.23 -35.82
N ASP A 223 19.52 -9.07 -36.09
CA ASP A 223 19.26 -9.59 -37.43
C ASP A 223 19.00 -8.43 -38.43
N GLY A 224 18.23 -7.41 -38.04
CA GLY A 224 17.97 -6.22 -38.86
C GLY A 224 19.20 -5.36 -39.11
N ARG A 225 20.13 -5.25 -38.14
CA ARG A 225 21.39 -4.52 -38.30
C ARG A 225 22.36 -5.29 -39.22
N GLU A 226 22.39 -6.62 -39.15
CA GLU A 226 23.17 -7.47 -40.06
C GLU A 226 22.61 -7.41 -41.50
N GLU A 227 21.29 -7.41 -41.68
CA GLU A 227 20.65 -7.21 -42.98
C GLU A 227 20.94 -5.81 -43.58
N ALA A 228 20.96 -4.76 -42.76
CA ALA A 228 21.29 -3.42 -43.22
C ALA A 228 22.76 -3.31 -43.63
N SER A 229 23.67 -3.92 -42.86
CA SER A 229 25.11 -3.94 -43.16
C SER A 229 25.47 -4.75 -44.41
N SER A 230 24.70 -5.81 -44.72
CA SER A 230 24.94 -6.64 -45.90
C SER A 230 24.45 -5.98 -47.21
N LYS A 231 23.51 -5.03 -47.12
CA LYS A 231 22.99 -4.27 -48.27
C LYS A 231 23.78 -2.99 -48.58
N SER A 232 24.77 -2.62 -47.75
CA SER A 232 25.59 -1.41 -47.92
C SER A 232 26.97 -1.65 -48.57
N VAL A 233 27.19 -2.83 -49.16
CA VAL A 233 28.39 -3.21 -49.94
C VAL A 233 27.99 -3.42 -51.39
#